data_AF-A0A512AGH4-F1
#
_entry.id   AF-A0A512AGH4-F1
#
_cell.length_a   1.000
_cell.length_b   1.000
_cell.length_c   1.000
_cell.angle_alpha   90.00
_cell.angle_beta   90.00
_cell.angle_gamma   90.00
#
_symmetry.space_group_name_H-M   'P 1'
#
loop_
_entity.id
_entity.type
_entity.pdbx_description
1 polymer ?
#
loop_
_entity_poly.entity_id
_entity_poly.type
_entity_poly.pdbx_seq_one_letter_code
_entity_poly.pdbx_strand_id
1 'polypeptide(L)'
;MDAIDSKILRELEVEGRISNLQLAERVGLSPSACLRRVQALEASGVIKGYRAVLDRTKLGAGVTIFVMVGLGGQLKADALGFEAAMAAAPEVRECHNVTGAV
;
A
#
# COMPACT_ATOMS: atom_id res chain seq x y z
N MET A 1 -19.48 -1.61 3.56
CA MET A 1 -18.58 -0.58 4.11
C MET A 1 -19.41 0.68 4.29
N ASP A 2 -19.46 1.23 5.50
CA ASP A 2 -20.27 2.41 5.81
C ASP A 2 -19.40 3.67 6.04
N ALA A 3 -20.05 4.78 6.42
CA ALA A 3 -19.37 6.05 6.67
C ALA A 3 -18.39 6.00 7.84
N ILE A 4 -18.61 5.12 8.82
CA ILE A 4 -17.72 4.95 9.97
C ILE A 4 -16.49 4.14 9.56
N ASP A 5 -16.66 3.07 8.77
CA ASP A 5 -15.53 2.33 8.21
C ASP A 5 -14.63 3.27 7.40
N SER A 6 -15.21 4.17 6.61
CA SER A 6 -14.45 5.16 5.83
C SER A 6 -13.65 6.14 6.72
N LYS A 7 -14.21 6.53 7.88
CA LYS A 7 -13.49 7.35 8.88
C LYS A 7 -12.35 6.57 9.53
N ILE A 8 -12.59 5.30 9.89
CA ILE A 8 -11.57 4.41 10.46
C ILE A 8 -10.38 4.30 9.49
N LEU A 9 -10.65 4.01 8.22
CA LEU A 9 -9.61 3.89 7.20
C LEU A 9 -8.82 5.19 7.03
N ARG A 10 -9.50 6.34 6.98
CA ARG A 10 -8.85 7.65 6.87
C ARG A 10 -7.90 7.92 8.05
N GLU A 11 -8.32 7.64 9.28
CA GLU A 11 -7.46 7.83 10.46
C GLU A 11 -6.24 6.87 10.43
N LEU A 12 -6.44 5.61 10.03
CA LEU A 12 -5.37 4.62 9.92
C LEU A 12 -4.40 4.89 8.77
N GLU A 13 -4.85 5.50 7.67
CA GLU A 13 -3.96 5.95 6.58
C GLU A 13 -3.03 7.07 7.02
N VAL A 14 -3.51 7.97 7.89
CA VAL A 14 -2.71 9.08 8.45
C VAL A 14 -1.80 8.58 9.56
N GLU A 15 -2.33 7.78 10.49
CA GLU A 15 -1.62 7.32 11.68
C GLU A 15 -1.87 5.82 11.92
N GLY A 16 -1.22 4.98 11.12
CA GLY A 16 -1.41 3.52 11.18
C GLY A 16 -1.00 2.84 12.49
N ARG A 17 -0.36 3.57 13.42
CA ARG A 17 0.02 3.08 14.76
C ARG A 17 -0.83 3.65 15.91
N ILE A 18 -1.90 4.39 15.58
CA ILE A 18 -2.82 4.93 16.58
C ILE A 18 -3.38 3.82 17.47
N SER A 19 -3.52 4.09 18.77
CA SER A 19 -4.15 3.13 19.67
C SER A 19 -5.65 2.98 19.35
N ASN A 20 -6.20 1.79 19.54
CA ASN A 20 -7.64 1.57 19.32
C ASN A 20 -8.51 2.47 20.21
N LEU A 21 -8.02 2.85 21.40
CA LEU A 21 -8.71 3.80 22.29
C LEU A 21 -8.86 5.17 21.63
N GLN A 22 -7.75 5.74 21.16
CA GLN A 22 -7.76 7.05 20.49
C GLN A 22 -8.50 7.01 19.15
N LEU A 23 -8.34 5.92 18.39
CA LEU A 23 -9.08 5.72 17.14
C LEU A 23 -10.59 5.74 17.40
N ALA A 24 -11.05 5.00 18.41
CA ALA A 24 -12.45 4.94 18.80
C ALA A 24 -12.99 6.32 19.20
N GLU A 25 -12.23 7.11 19.95
CA GLU A 25 -12.56 8.50 20.28
C GLU A 25 -12.71 9.37 19.02
N ARG A 26 -11.74 9.30 18.09
CA ARG A 26 -11.77 10.10 16.84
C ARG A 26 -12.94 9.74 15.93
N VAL A 27 -13.35 8.47 15.88
CA VAL A 27 -14.44 8.02 15.02
C VAL A 27 -15.82 8.01 15.71
N GLY A 28 -15.87 8.32 17.01
CA GLY A 28 -17.12 8.40 17.79
C GLY A 28 -17.73 7.03 18.12
N LEU A 29 -16.89 6.03 18.41
CA LEU A 29 -17.30 4.68 18.80
C LEU A 29 -16.81 4.31 20.20
N SER A 30 -17.42 3.28 20.79
CA SER A 30 -16.79 2.59 21.91
C SER A 30 -15.55 1.81 21.44
N PRO A 31 -14.53 1.61 22.30
CA PRO A 31 -13.32 0.87 21.92
C PRO A 31 -13.60 -0.55 21.39
N SER A 32 -14.60 -1.24 21.96
CA SER A 32 -14.96 -2.59 21.51
C SER A 32 -15.66 -2.61 20.15
N ALA A 33 -16.48 -1.59 19.83
CA ALA A 33 -17.11 -1.47 18.51
C ALA A 33 -16.09 -1.09 17.42
N CYS A 34 -15.15 -0.20 17.74
CA CYS A 34 -14.06 0.18 16.84
C CYS A 34 -13.18 -1.03 16.52
N LEU A 35 -12.76 -1.80 17.52
CA LEU A 35 -11.91 -2.97 17.34
C LEU A 35 -12.54 -4.01 16.41
N ARG A 36 -13.83 -4.33 16.61
CA ARG A 36 -14.54 -5.29 15.73
C ARG A 36 -14.59 -4.84 14.28
N ARG A 37 -14.76 -3.54 14.03
CA ARG A 37 -14.78 -2.99 12.67
C ARG A 37 -13.41 -3.05 12.01
N VAL A 38 -12.35 -2.67 12.73
CA VAL A 38 -10.97 -2.79 12.23
C VAL A 38 -10.67 -4.25 11.87
N GLN A 39 -10.98 -5.19 12.77
CA GLN A 39 -10.78 -6.63 12.52
C GLN A 39 -11.57 -7.14 11.30
N ALA A 40 -12.80 -6.65 11.08
CA ALA A 40 -13.58 -7.01 9.90
C ALA A 40 -12.98 -6.44 8.61
N LEU A 41 -12.44 -5.22 8.65
CA LEU A 41 -11.76 -4.59 7.52
C LEU A 41 -10.43 -5.29 7.19
N GLU A 42 -9.71 -5.77 8.20
CA GLU A 42 -8.53 -6.62 8.03
C GLU A 42 -8.89 -8.00 7.46
N ALA A 43 -9.88 -8.68 8.06
CA ALA A 43 -10.30 -10.01 7.63
C ALA A 43 -10.87 -10.04 6.20
N SER A 44 -11.52 -8.96 5.77
CA SER A 44 -12.02 -8.81 4.40
C SER A 44 -10.94 -8.37 3.39
N GLY A 45 -9.72 -8.09 3.85
CA GLY A 45 -8.61 -7.67 3.00
C GLY A 45 -8.68 -6.21 2.52
N VAL A 46 -9.62 -5.41 3.03
CA VAL A 46 -9.66 -3.96 2.80
C VAL A 46 -8.42 -3.32 3.41
N ILE A 47 -8.07 -3.70 4.65
CA ILE A 47 -6.78 -3.39 5.25
C ILE A 47 -5.82 -4.53 4.90
N LYS A 48 -4.90 -4.28 3.98
CA LYS A 48 -3.88 -5.26 3.55
C LYS A 48 -2.71 -5.39 4.52
N GLY A 49 -2.52 -4.41 5.40
CA GLY A 49 -1.45 -4.41 6.40
C GLY A 49 -0.99 -3.01 6.78
N TYR A 50 -0.10 -2.96 7.77
CA TYR A 50 0.46 -1.73 8.33
C TYR A 50 1.96 -1.68 8.04
N ARG A 51 2.46 -0.49 7.68
CA ARG A 51 3.86 -0.30 7.29
C ARG A 51 4.41 1.00 7.84
N ALA A 52 5.70 1.00 8.18
CA ALA A 52 6.41 2.23 8.54
C ALA A 52 6.72 3.06 7.29
N VAL A 53 6.58 4.38 7.39
CA VAL A 53 7.12 5.33 6.41
C VAL A 53 8.54 5.65 6.83
N LEU A 54 9.51 5.27 5.99
CA LEU A 54 10.93 5.40 6.30
C LEU A 54 11.56 6.58 5.53
N ASP A 55 12.44 7.30 6.22
CA ASP A 55 13.29 8.32 5.59
C ASP A 55 14.37 7.64 4.75
N ARG A 56 14.18 7.63 3.43
CA ARG A 56 15.11 6.97 2.50
C ARG A 56 16.47 7.67 2.42
N THR A 57 16.54 8.98 2.68
CA THR A 57 17.79 9.74 2.62
C THR A 57 18.75 9.31 3.73
N LYS A 58 18.21 9.06 4.93
CA LYS A 58 18.97 8.54 6.08
C LYS A 58 19.37 7.07 5.95
N LEU A 59 18.72 6.33 5.04
CA LEU A 59 19.00 4.92 4.77
C LEU A 59 19.93 4.73 3.57
N GLY A 60 20.57 5.79 3.05
CA GLY A 60 21.50 5.70 1.92
C GLY A 60 20.84 5.54 0.54
N ALA A 61 19.50 5.59 0.48
CA ALA A 61 18.71 5.50 -0.76
C ALA A 61 18.17 6.89 -1.14
N GLY A 62 19.06 7.87 -1.27
CA GLY A 62 18.71 9.27 -1.47
C GLY A 62 18.15 9.63 -2.85
N VAL A 63 18.16 8.69 -3.81
CA VAL A 63 17.70 8.92 -5.18
C VAL A 63 16.62 7.91 -5.53
N THR A 64 15.52 8.40 -6.12
CA THR A 64 14.49 7.56 -6.74
C THR A 64 14.57 7.76 -8.24
N ILE A 65 14.69 6.65 -8.99
CA ILE A 65 14.83 6.65 -10.44
C ILE A 65 13.54 6.10 -11.04
N PHE A 66 13.01 6.78 -12.06
CA PHE A 66 11.91 6.29 -12.88
C PHE A 66 12.47 5.83 -14.22
N VAL A 67 12.12 4.61 -14.63
CA VAL A 67 12.60 4.00 -15.88
C VAL A 67 11.39 3.59 -16.71
N MET A 68 11.34 4.04 -17.96
CA MET A 68 10.40 3.53 -18.96
C MET A 68 11.11 2.45 -19.76
N VAL A 69 10.50 1.27 -19.86
CA VAL A 69 11.06 0.12 -20.57
C VAL A 69 10.12 -0.27 -21.70
N GLY A 70 10.60 -0.15 -22.94
CA GLY A 70 9.94 -0.72 -24.11
C GLY A 70 10.37 -2.18 -24.28
N LEU A 71 9.41 -3.11 -24.24
CA LEU A 71 9.67 -4.51 -24.56
C LEU A 71 9.63 -4.70 -26.08
N GLY A 72 10.75 -5.17 -26.67
CA GLY A 72 10.84 -5.39 -28.12
C GLY A 72 10.01 -6.57 -28.64
N GLY A 73 9.60 -7.48 -27.76
CA GLY A 73 8.77 -8.64 -28.10
C GLY A 73 7.28 -8.38 -27.88
N GLN A 74 6.45 -8.60 -28.91
CA GLN A 74 4.98 -8.51 -28.84
C GLN A 74 4.35 -9.77 -28.22
N LEU A 75 5.04 -10.45 -27.30
CA LEU A 75 4.59 -11.71 -26.71
C LEU A 75 4.29 -11.52 -25.22
N LYS A 76 3.11 -11.98 -24.81
CA LYS A 76 2.66 -11.99 -23.40
C LYS A 76 3.66 -12.66 -22.45
N ALA A 77 4.47 -13.60 -22.96
CA ALA A 77 5.51 -14.28 -22.19
C ALA A 77 6.66 -13.36 -21.78
N ASP A 78 7.08 -12.44 -22.66
CA ASP A 78 8.20 -11.52 -22.38
C ASP A 78 7.81 -10.51 -21.30
N ALA A 79 6.57 -10.01 -21.34
CA ALA A 79 6.03 -9.14 -20.31
C ALA A 79 5.97 -9.83 -18.94
N LEU A 80 5.45 -11.07 -18.88
CA LEU A 80 5.38 -11.84 -17.63
C LEU A 80 6.78 -12.16 -17.07
N GLY A 81 7.73 -12.51 -17.93
CA GLY A 81 9.12 -12.75 -17.53
C GLY A 81 9.78 -11.50 -16.97
N PHE A 82 9.55 -10.36 -17.60
CA PHE A 82 10.05 -9.07 -17.13
C PHE A 82 9.44 -8.67 -15.78
N GLU A 83 8.11 -8.77 -15.63
CA GLU A 83 7.42 -8.48 -14.36
C GLU A 83 7.93 -9.36 -13.22
N ALA A 84 8.16 -10.65 -13.48
CA ALA A 84 8.73 -11.57 -12.50
C ALA A 84 10.17 -11.18 -12.09
N ALA A 85 11.00 -10.79 -13.05
CA ALA A 85 12.36 -10.31 -12.78
C ALA A 85 12.36 -9.00 -11.97
N MET A 86 11.46 -8.07 -12.28
CA MET A 86 11.30 -6.82 -11.54
C MET A 86 10.79 -7.06 -10.11
N ALA A 87 9.85 -7.98 -9.91
CA ALA A 87 9.37 -8.34 -8.57
C ALA A 87 10.44 -8.99 -7.69
N ALA A 88 11.43 -9.66 -8.29
CA ALA A 88 12.55 -10.28 -7.58
C ALA A 88 13.71 -9.30 -7.29
N ALA A 89 13.75 -8.14 -7.95
CA ALA A 89 14.81 -7.15 -7.80
C ALA A 89 14.52 -6.23 -6.58
N PRO A 90 15.33 -6.28 -5.50
CA PRO A 90 15.06 -5.52 -4.27
C PRO A 90 15.12 -3.99 -4.45
N GLU A 91 15.81 -3.52 -5.49
CA GLU A 91 15.90 -2.11 -5.86
C GLU A 91 14.60 -1.60 -6.52
N VAL A 92 13.81 -2.50 -7.11
CA VAL A 92 12.54 -2.17 -7.77
C VAL A 92 11.43 -2.16 -6.74
N ARG A 93 10.85 -0.98 -6.49
CA ARG A 93 9.74 -0.84 -5.55
C ARG A 93 8.38 -1.01 -6.19
N GLU A 94 8.25 -0.59 -7.44
CA GLU A 94 6.99 -0.59 -8.17
C GLU A 94 7.29 -0.85 -9.65
N CYS A 95 6.46 -1.68 -10.27
CA CYS A 95 6.49 -1.97 -11.70
C CYS A 95 5.06 -1.98 -12.19
N HIS A 96 4.76 -1.14 -13.18
CA HIS A 96 3.40 -0.95 -13.70
C HIS A 96 3.43 -1.07 -15.21
N ASN A 97 2.50 -1.85 -15.76
CA ASN A 97 2.26 -1.87 -17.20
C ASN A 97 1.39 -0.68 -17.57
N VAL A 98 1.93 0.22 -18.39
CA VAL A 98 1.28 1.46 -18.79
C VAL A 98 0.98 1.45 -20.28
N THR A 99 -0.17 1.99 -20.65
CA THR A 99 -0.56 2.19 -22.06
C THR A 99 -0.03 3.53 -22.56
N GLY A 100 0.62 3.56 -23.72
CA GLY A 100 1.23 4.76 -24.30
C GLY A 100 2.51 4.42 -25.07
N ALA A 101 2.99 5.34 -25.92
CA ALA A 101 4.28 5.18 -26.58
C ALA A 101 5.41 5.73 -25.69
N VAL A 102 6.53 5.00 -25.66
CA VAL A 102 7.81 5.47 -25.13
C VAL A 102 8.59 6.15 -26.25
#